data_AF-A0A842W003-F1
#
_entry.id   AF-A0A842W003-F1
#
_cell.length_a   1.000
_cell.length_b   1.000
_cell.length_c   1.000
_cell.angle_alpha   90.00
_cell.angle_beta   90.00
_cell.angle_gamma   90.00
#
_symmetry.space_group_name_H-M   'P 1'
#
loop_
_entity.id
_entity.type
_entity.pdbx_description
1 polymer ?
#
loop_
_entity_poly.entity_id
_entity_poly.type
_entity_poly.pdbx_seq_one_letter_code
_entity_poly.pdbx_strand_id
1 'polypeptide(L)' 'MVLYNPLTYRRQKNMKISLYYTGLKDYAMISERGNQLEEYKIDRDNNIILKVNIEAESLTWFLIKTL' A
#
# COMPACT_ATOMS: atom_id res chain seq x y z
N MET A 1 6.80 3.18 0.51
CA MET A 1 5.72 4.15 0.77
C MET A 1 5.44 4.21 2.27
N VAL A 2 5.23 5.38 2.85
CA VAL A 2 4.91 5.54 4.29
C VAL A 2 3.50 6.11 4.42
N LEU A 3 2.70 5.57 5.33
CA LEU A 3 1.37 6.08 5.67
C LEU A 3 1.31 6.39 7.17
N TYR A 4 0.72 7.53 7.51
CA TYR A 4 0.49 7.96 8.89
C TYR A 4 -1.00 8.10 9.15
N ASN A 5 -1.45 7.58 10.28
CA ASN A 5 -2.79 7.80 10.80
C ASN A 5 -2.74 8.88 11.90
N PRO A 6 -3.14 10.13 11.63
CA PRO A 6 -3.15 11.20 12.63
C PRO A 6 -4.35 11.12 13.60
N LEU A 7 -5.26 10.17 13.38
CA LEU A 7 -6.48 10.07 14.19
C LEU A 7 -6.16 9.39 15.52
N THR A 8 -6.94 9.75 16.54
CA THR A 8 -6.88 9.16 17.89
C THR A 8 -7.48 7.75 17.96
N TYR A 9 -7.85 7.15 16.83
CA TYR A 9 -8.41 5.80 16.73
C TYR A 9 -7.84 5.04 15.53
N ARG A 10 -7.83 3.70 15.64
CA ARG A 10 -7.42 2.79 14.55
C ARG A 10 -8.28 3.01 13.32
N ARG A 11 -7.65 3.09 12.15
CA ARG A 11 -8.36 3.24 10.87
C ARG A 11 -8.03 2.09 9.92
N GLN A 12 -9.09 1.41 9.49
CA GLN A 12 -9.04 0.47 8.38
C GLN A 12 -9.68 1.10 7.14
N LYS A 13 -9.00 1.05 5.99
CA LYS A 13 -9.52 1.63 4.74
C LYS A 13 -8.95 0.91 3.52
N ASN A 14 -9.78 0.74 2.49
CA ASN A 14 -9.29 0.42 1.14
C ASN A 14 -8.89 1.74 0.45
N MET A 15 -7.60 1.89 0.18
CA MET A 15 -7.05 3.09 -0.46
C MET A 15 -6.67 2.79 -1.91
N LYS A 16 -7.09 3.67 -2.83
CA LYS A 16 -6.58 3.67 -4.21
C LYS A 16 -5.22 4.36 -4.20
N ILE A 17 -4.17 3.62 -4.51
CA ILE A 17 -2.79 4.12 -4.52
C ILE A 17 -2.28 4.11 -5.96
N SER A 18 -1.82 5.26 -6.45
CA SER A 18 -1.17 5.34 -7.76
C SER A 18 0.28 4.89 -7.67
N LEU A 19 0.65 3.97 -8.57
CA LEU A 19 1.99 3.47 -8.80
C LEU A 19 2.59 4.03 -10.10
N TYR A 20 1.99 5.07 -10.68
CA TYR A 20 2.40 5.62 -11.98
C TYR A 20 3.91 5.90 -12.09
N TYR A 21 4.51 6.46 -11.04
CA TYR A 21 5.94 6.82 -11.02
C TYR A 21 6.89 5.65 -10.71
N THR A 22 6.38 4.45 -10.42
CA THR A 22 7.24 3.27 -10.17
C THR A 22 7.61 2.53 -11.45
N GLY A 23 6.89 2.77 -12.55
CA GLY A 23 7.06 2.05 -13.82
C GLY A 23 6.56 0.60 -13.80
N LEU A 24 6.02 0.13 -12.67
CA LEU A 24 5.44 -1.22 -12.55
C LEU A 24 4.17 -1.34 -13.39
N LYS A 25 4.00 -2.52 -13.99
CA LYS A 25 2.83 -2.87 -14.82
C LYS A 25 2.31 -4.23 -14.43
N ASP A 26 1.03 -4.46 -14.70
CA ASP A 26 0.28 -5.71 -14.48
C ASP A 26 0.12 -6.10 -13.00
N TYR A 27 1.24 -6.28 -12.28
CA TYR A 27 1.27 -6.69 -10.88
C TYR A 27 2.38 -5.96 -10.11
N ALA A 28 2.15 -5.76 -8.82
CA ALA A 28 3.14 -5.31 -7.86
C ALA A 28 3.17 -6.26 -6.66
N MET A 29 4.37 -6.53 -6.15
CA MET A 29 4.55 -7.25 -4.90
C MET A 29 4.70 -6.23 -3.76
N ILE A 30 3.84 -6.33 -2.76
CA ILE A 30 3.76 -5.38 -1.66
C ILE A 30 3.97 -6.11 -0.34
N SER A 31 4.79 -5.52 0.53
CA SER A 31 5.05 -6.05 1.86
C SER A 31 4.88 -4.96 2.89
N GLU A 32 4.01 -5.18 3.88
CA GLU A 32 3.89 -4.31 5.04
C GLU A 32 5.05 -4.58 6.01
N ARG A 33 5.87 -3.56 6.25
CA ARG A 33 7.01 -3.60 7.18
C ARG A 33 8.00 -4.76 6.95
N GLY A 34 8.11 -5.26 5.72
CA GLY A 34 8.99 -6.38 5.40
C GLY A 34 8.43 -7.77 5.74
N ASN A 35 7.16 -7.85 6.16
CA ASN A 35 6.47 -9.12 6.39
C ASN A 35 6.06 -9.77 5.06
N GLN A 36 5.05 -10.65 5.11
CA GLN A 36 4.54 -11.38 3.96
C GLN A 36 4.34 -10.48 2.74
N LEU A 37 4.84 -10.97 1.60
CA LEU A 37 4.66 -10.36 0.30
C LEU A 37 3.31 -10.80 -0.28
N GLU A 38 2.53 -9.82 -0.71
CA GLU A 38 1.23 -9.99 -1.32
C GLU A 38 1.26 -9.41 -2.73
N GLU A 39 0.63 -10.11 -3.67
CA GLU A 39 0.49 -9.66 -5.05
C GLU A 39 -0.74 -8.76 -5.20
N TYR A 40 -0.55 -7.61 -5.84
CA TYR A 40 -1.61 -6.67 -6.17
C TYR A 40 -1.65 -6.43 -7.67
N LYS A 41 -2.80 -6.66 -8.29
CA LYS A 41 -3.04 -6.31 -9.69
C LYS A 41 -3.08 -4.79 -9.87
N ILE A 42 -2.34 -4.30 -10.87
CA ILE A 42 -2.32 -2.90 -11.25
C ILE A 42 -3.39 -2.65 -12.31
N ASP A 43 -4.25 -1.65 -12.08
CA ASP A 43 -5.28 -1.23 -13.04
C ASP A 43 -4.67 -0.42 -14.20
N ARG A 44 -5.50 -0.15 -15.23
CA ARG A 44 -5.05 0.59 -16.43
C ARG A 44 -4.63 2.03 -16.14
N ASP A 45 -5.08 2.59 -15.03
CA ASP A 45 -4.71 3.92 -14.55
C ASP A 45 -3.47 3.87 -13.65
N ASN A 46 -2.77 2.74 -13.61
CA ASN A 46 -1.60 2.45 -12.78
C ASN A 46 -1.89 2.54 -11.27
N ASN A 47 -3.05 2.07 -10.82
CA ASN A 47 -3.40 2.04 -9.41
C ASN A 47 -3.62 0.63 -8.88
N ILE A 48 -3.49 0.52 -7.56
CA ILE A 48 -3.88 -0.65 -6.78
C ILE A 48 -4.94 -0.26 -5.76
N ILE A 49 -5.70 -1.24 -5.29
CA ILE A 49 -6.52 -1.10 -4.08
C ILE A 49 -5.78 -1.76 -2.92
N LEU A 50 -5.18 -0.94 -2.05
CA LEU A 50 -4.44 -1.41 -0.88
C LEU A 50 -5.34 -1.35 0.36
N LYS A 51 -5.54 -2.48 1.03
CA LYS A 51 -6.21 -2.52 2.33
C LYS A 51 -5.21 -2.13 3.40
N VAL A 52 -5.43 -1.00 4.08
CA VAL A 52 -4.57 -0.53 5.16
C VAL A 52 -5.29 -0.63 6.49
N ASN A 53 -4.56 -0.97 7.55
CA ASN A 53 -5.04 -1.00 8.92
C ASN A 53 -3.97 -0.39 9.83
N ILE A 54 -4.16 0.84 10.29
CA ILE A 54 -3.13 1.61 11.00
C ILE A 54 -3.69 2.03 12.37
N GLU A 55 -2.91 1.79 13.44
CA GLU A 55 -3.29 2.20 14.80
C GLU A 55 -3.41 3.73 14.92
N ALA A 56 -4.04 4.19 16.00
CA ALA A 56 -4.12 5.60 16.35
C ALA A 56 -2.72 6.24 16.41
N GLU A 57 -2.59 7.47 15.89
CA GLU A 57 -1.37 8.29 15.97
C GLU A 57 -0.08 7.57 15.55
N SER A 58 -0.19 6.60 14.64
CA SER A 58 0.92 5.71 14.26
C SER A 58 1.19 5.73 12.77
N LEU A 59 2.39 5.29 12.38
CA LEU A 59 2.78 5.11 10.98
C LEU A 59 2.98 3.63 10.64
N THR A 60 2.80 3.29 9.38
CA THR A 60 3.27 2.04 8.79
C THR A 60 3.96 2.32 7.45
N TRP A 61 4.70 1.35 6.94
CA TRP A 61 5.38 1.49 5.66
C TRP A 61 5.29 0.21 4.84
N PHE A 62 5.26 0.40 3.53
CA PHE A 62 5.12 -0.65 2.53
C PHE A 62 6.32 -0.64 1.59
N LEU A 63 6.92 -1.80 1.40
CA LEU A 63 7.81 -2.07 0.27
C LEU A 63 6.96 -2.37 -0.96
N ILE A 64 7.38 -1.83 -2.09
CA ILE A 64 6.75 -2.05 -3.38
C ILE A 64 7.86 -2.50 -4.31
N LYS A 65 7.72 -3.66 -4.92
CA LYS A 65 8.70 -4.22 -5.86
C LYS A 65 8.02 -4.98 -6.99
N THR A 66 8.77 -5.21 -8.07
CA THR A 66 8.42 -6.21 -9.08
C THR A 66 8.68 -7.62 -8.53
N LEU A 67 8.13 -8.64 -9.20
CA LEU A 67 8.59 -10.03 -9.04
C LEU A 67 10.11 -10.13 -9.22
#